data_AF-A0A0J9V3X5-F1
#
_entry.id   AF-A0A0J9V3X5-F1
#
_cell.length_a   1.000
_cell.length_b   1.000
_cell.length_c   1.000
_cell.angle_alpha   90.00
_cell.angle_beta   90.00
_cell.angle_gamma   90.00
#
_symmetry.space_group_name_H-M   'P 1'
#
loop_
_entity.id
_entity.type
_entity.pdbx_description
1 polymer ?
#
loop_
_entity_poly.entity_id
_entity_poly.type
_entity_poly.pdbx_seq_one_letter_code
_entity_poly.pdbx_strand_id
1 'polypeptide(L)'
;MSKSESCNHLGGEENQKMVESEINRSSSRTYKLGNIVGNGSFGVVYEAICLDTSEKVAIKKVLQDPQYKNRELIIMQSLSHVNIIFLKDYYYTECLKKNEKNIFLNVVMEFIPQTVHKFMKHYARNNHSLPLLLVKLYSYQLCRALAYLHSKYICHRDLKPQNLLIEPNTHTLKLCDFGSAKNLLTGQRSVSYICSRFYRAPELMLGSTNYTTHIDLWSLGCIIAEMILGYPLFSGQSSVDQLVRIIQVLGTPTEEQMKVMNPNYADVKFPDVKPKDLKKVFPKGTPEDAINFVSRFLKYEPLKRLSPIEVLSSALADPFFDDLRDPCLKLPKYVEKLPELFNFTEEEIKGMSEACRRKLTSKKSYEAYEQFLLSKPSDGSSVADGLGKEFGEAGMETKTSQTSRAVNLA
;
A
#
# COMPACT_ATOMS: atom_id res chain seq x y z
N MET A 1 31.52 -42.20 -34.69
CA MET A 1 32.84 -42.45 -34.06
C MET A 1 33.03 -41.38 -32.99
N SER A 2 32.62 -41.62 -31.74
CA SER A 2 33.39 -42.27 -30.64
C SER A 2 34.67 -41.48 -30.34
N LYS A 3 34.91 -40.91 -29.15
CA LYS A 3 34.91 -41.46 -27.77
C LYS A 3 34.80 -40.24 -26.80
N SER A 4 33.98 -40.21 -25.74
CA SER A 4 34.09 -40.88 -24.43
C SER A 4 35.42 -40.67 -23.70
N GLU A 5 35.42 -39.84 -22.65
CA GLU A 5 36.26 -40.06 -21.46
C GLU A 5 35.62 -39.40 -20.23
N SER A 6 35.29 -40.26 -19.26
CA SER A 6 34.83 -39.93 -17.92
C SER A 6 35.96 -39.37 -17.06
N CYS A 7 35.63 -38.49 -16.12
CA CYS A 7 36.38 -38.43 -14.87
C CYS A 7 35.42 -38.18 -13.70
N ASN A 8 35.21 -39.24 -12.92
CA ASN A 8 34.62 -39.23 -11.59
C ASN A 8 35.74 -39.09 -10.56
N HIS A 9 35.70 -38.07 -9.70
CA HIS A 9 36.03 -38.17 -8.27
C HIS A 9 35.60 -36.87 -7.57
N LEU A 10 34.55 -36.94 -6.74
CA LEU A 10 34.60 -36.98 -5.27
C LEU A 10 34.92 -35.63 -4.63
N GLY A 11 33.91 -35.08 -3.97
CA GLY A 11 34.00 -33.93 -3.07
C GLY A 11 32.60 -33.59 -2.60
N GLY A 12 32.11 -34.29 -1.57
CA GLY A 12 30.80 -34.08 -1.00
C GLY A 12 30.66 -32.67 -0.45
N GLU A 13 29.66 -31.93 -0.93
CA GLU A 13 29.17 -30.77 -0.19
C GLU A 13 28.33 -31.29 0.96
N GLU A 14 28.93 -31.24 2.15
CA GLU A 14 28.24 -31.38 3.41
C GLU A 14 27.03 -30.45 3.42
N ASN A 15 25.83 -31.02 3.49
CA ASN A 15 24.65 -30.33 4.00
C ASN A 15 24.93 -29.98 5.47
N GLN A 16 25.65 -28.89 5.72
CA GLN A 16 25.69 -28.26 7.04
C GLN A 16 24.26 -27.86 7.39
N LYS A 17 23.61 -28.70 8.21
CA LYS A 17 22.34 -28.36 8.85
C LYS A 17 22.53 -27.03 9.57
N MET A 18 21.92 -25.98 9.06
CA MET A 18 21.84 -24.71 9.78
C MET A 18 21.07 -24.98 11.07
N VAL A 19 21.72 -24.75 12.21
CA VAL A 19 21.06 -24.76 13.52
C VAL A 19 20.42 -23.40 13.67
N GLU A 20 19.09 -23.37 13.64
CA GLU A 20 18.30 -22.17 13.82
C GLU A 20 17.59 -22.22 15.17
N SER A 21 17.82 -21.23 16.03
CA SER A 21 17.17 -21.12 17.34
C SER A 21 16.31 -19.85 17.40
N GLU A 22 15.13 -19.95 17.99
CA GLU A 22 14.24 -18.81 18.22
C GLU A 22 14.66 -18.03 19.46
N ILE A 23 14.68 -16.69 19.38
CA ILE A 23 15.13 -15.82 20.48
C ILE A 23 14.20 -14.61 20.59
N ASN A 24 13.90 -14.17 21.82
CA ASN A 24 13.04 -13.01 22.14
C ASN A 24 11.67 -13.05 21.44
N ARG A 25 10.72 -13.75 22.09
CA ARG A 25 9.33 -13.87 21.64
C ARG A 25 8.52 -12.64 22.04
N SER A 26 7.75 -12.09 21.09
CA SER A 26 6.58 -11.26 21.41
C SER A 26 5.33 -12.13 21.68
N SER A 27 5.28 -13.35 21.09
CA SER A 27 4.22 -14.35 21.30
C SER A 27 4.80 -15.77 21.42
N SER A 28 4.12 -16.69 22.12
CA SER A 28 4.54 -18.09 22.31
C SER A 28 4.22 -19.03 21.15
N ARG A 29 3.81 -18.50 19.99
CA ARG A 29 3.29 -19.30 18.86
C ARG A 29 4.39 -20.07 18.14
N THR A 30 4.02 -21.21 17.56
CA THR A 30 4.91 -22.08 16.77
C THR A 30 4.45 -22.13 15.32
N TYR A 31 5.40 -22.04 14.38
CA TYR A 31 5.11 -21.99 12.95
C TYR A 31 5.82 -23.11 12.19
N LYS A 32 5.08 -23.82 11.34
CA LYS A 32 5.65 -24.77 10.37
C LYS A 32 5.81 -24.09 9.01
N LEU A 33 7.05 -23.84 8.61
CA LEU A 33 7.37 -23.28 7.29
C LEU A 33 7.01 -24.26 6.17
N GLY A 34 6.43 -23.72 5.11
CA GLY A 34 6.12 -24.39 3.86
C GLY A 34 6.92 -23.81 2.69
N ASN A 35 6.26 -23.65 1.55
CA ASN A 35 6.90 -23.22 0.32
C ASN A 35 7.32 -21.74 0.35
N ILE A 36 8.40 -21.42 -0.37
CA ILE A 36 8.76 -20.04 -0.67
C ILE A 36 7.74 -19.47 -1.65
N VAL A 37 7.08 -18.38 -1.27
CA VAL A 37 6.07 -17.68 -2.09
C VAL A 37 6.57 -16.36 -2.68
N GLY A 38 7.68 -15.84 -2.16
CA GLY A 38 8.35 -14.65 -2.67
C GLY A 38 9.83 -14.62 -2.28
N ASN A 39 10.65 -14.07 -3.18
CA ASN A 39 12.07 -13.81 -2.94
C ASN A 39 12.38 -12.42 -3.48
N GLY A 40 12.99 -11.56 -2.66
CA GLY A 40 13.31 -10.19 -3.01
C GLY A 40 14.63 -9.73 -2.39
N SER A 41 15.06 -8.53 -2.73
CA SER A 41 16.31 -7.95 -2.23
C SER A 41 16.40 -7.84 -0.70
N PHE A 42 15.25 -7.83 -0.02
CA PHE A 42 15.16 -7.63 1.42
C PHE A 42 15.01 -8.94 2.22
N GLY A 43 14.77 -10.08 1.55
CA GLY A 43 14.56 -11.35 2.23
C GLY A 43 13.66 -12.32 1.46
N VAL A 44 13.24 -13.36 2.18
CA VAL A 44 12.45 -14.48 1.65
C VAL A 44 11.10 -14.52 2.35
N VAL A 45 10.03 -14.73 1.59
CA VAL A 45 8.68 -14.90 2.11
C VAL A 45 8.27 -16.36 1.98
N TYR A 46 7.92 -16.96 3.11
CA TYR A 46 7.44 -18.32 3.22
C TYR A 46 5.92 -18.32 3.43
N GLU A 47 5.24 -19.26 2.79
CA GLU A 47 3.98 -19.76 3.31
C GLU A 47 4.27 -20.58 4.57
N ALA A 48 3.42 -20.47 5.60
CA ALA A 48 3.55 -21.27 6.82
C ALA A 48 2.18 -21.56 7.44
N ILE A 49 2.16 -22.49 8.40
CA ILE A 49 0.98 -22.81 9.21
C ILE A 49 1.33 -22.51 10.67
N CYS A 50 0.52 -21.70 11.34
CA CYS A 50 0.58 -21.54 12.79
C CYS A 50 0.02 -22.82 13.43
N LEU A 51 0.85 -23.55 14.18
CA LEU A 51 0.48 -24.85 14.75
C LEU A 51 -0.56 -24.72 15.88
N ASP A 52 -0.58 -23.59 16.57
CA ASP A 52 -1.52 -23.32 17.67
C ASP A 52 -2.94 -23.05 17.17
N THR A 53 -3.08 -22.40 16.01
CA THR A 53 -4.39 -22.00 15.45
C THR A 53 -4.78 -22.79 14.20
N SER A 54 -3.86 -23.59 13.65
CA SER A 54 -3.96 -24.19 12.32
C SER A 54 -4.18 -23.18 11.17
N GLU A 55 -3.95 -21.89 11.42
CA GLU A 55 -4.15 -20.83 10.43
C GLU A 55 -2.96 -20.76 9.46
N LYS A 56 -3.26 -20.56 8.18
CA LYS A 56 -2.27 -20.29 7.14
C LYS A 56 -1.78 -18.84 7.23
N VAL A 57 -0.47 -18.66 7.25
CA VAL A 57 0.19 -17.35 7.40
C VAL A 57 1.31 -17.17 6.37
N ALA A 58 1.75 -15.92 6.18
CA ALA A 58 2.93 -15.59 5.40
C ALA A 58 4.03 -15.07 6.35
N ILE A 59 5.24 -15.60 6.25
CA ILE A 59 6.38 -15.20 7.09
C ILE A 59 7.46 -14.59 6.21
N LYS A 60 7.68 -13.28 6.34
CA LYS A 60 8.77 -12.56 5.68
C LYS A 60 9.99 -12.59 6.61
N LYS A 61 11.01 -13.35 6.21
CA LYS A 61 12.28 -13.48 6.92
C LYS A 61 13.30 -12.52 6.32
N VAL A 62 13.79 -11.59 7.14
CA VAL A 62 14.75 -10.55 6.73
C VAL A 62 15.96 -10.58 7.66
N LEU A 63 17.16 -10.35 7.12
CA LEU A 63 18.36 -10.22 7.94
C LEU A 63 18.22 -8.96 8.81
N GLN A 64 18.38 -9.13 10.12
CA GLN A 64 18.27 -8.06 11.09
C GLN A 64 19.66 -7.49 11.37
N ASP A 65 19.83 -6.20 11.07
CA ASP A 65 20.98 -5.45 11.55
C ASP A 65 20.80 -5.16 13.06
N PRO A 66 21.69 -5.62 13.95
CA PRO A 66 21.58 -5.37 15.39
C PRO A 66 21.60 -3.88 15.77
N GLN A 67 22.14 -3.01 14.91
CA GLN A 67 22.28 -1.58 15.20
C GLN A 67 21.01 -0.77 14.92
N TYR A 68 20.09 -1.31 14.11
CA TYR A 68 18.94 -0.54 13.62
C TYR A 68 17.63 -1.28 13.84
N LYS A 69 16.63 -0.59 14.39
CA LYS A 69 15.26 -1.11 14.40
C LYS A 69 14.74 -1.22 12.97
N ASN A 70 14.06 -2.33 12.67
CA ASN A 70 13.48 -2.54 11.36
C ASN A 70 12.29 -1.57 11.14
N ARG A 71 12.45 -0.64 10.20
CA ARG A 71 11.44 0.38 9.89
C ARG A 71 10.13 -0.23 9.37
N GLU A 72 10.21 -1.30 8.59
CA GLU A 72 9.02 -1.99 8.07
C GLU A 72 8.17 -2.55 9.22
N LEU A 73 8.79 -3.21 10.20
CA LEU A 73 8.08 -3.69 11.39
C LEU A 73 7.41 -2.54 12.16
N ILE A 74 8.14 -1.45 12.42
CA ILE A 74 7.60 -0.29 13.16
C ILE A 74 6.39 0.31 12.43
N ILE A 75 6.49 0.45 11.11
CA ILE A 75 5.38 0.94 10.29
C ILE A 75 4.20 -0.02 10.42
N MET A 76 4.40 -1.31 10.15
CA MET A 76 3.32 -2.31 10.19
C MET A 76 2.62 -2.39 11.55
N GLN A 77 3.35 -2.23 12.66
CA GLN A 77 2.76 -2.19 14.02
C GLN A 77 1.79 -1.01 14.22
N SER A 78 1.92 0.07 13.44
CA SER A 78 1.03 1.25 13.49
C SER A 78 -0.16 1.16 12.52
N LEU A 79 -0.28 0.09 11.73
CA LEU A 79 -1.29 -0.06 10.70
C LEU A 79 -2.39 -1.03 11.14
N SER A 80 -3.65 -0.61 10.97
CA SER A 80 -4.84 -1.44 11.16
C SER A 80 -5.90 -0.96 10.17
N HIS A 81 -6.00 -1.63 9.03
CA HIS A 81 -6.94 -1.26 7.97
C HIS A 81 -7.31 -2.47 7.13
N VAL A 82 -8.59 -2.57 6.70
CA VAL A 82 -9.11 -3.75 5.98
C VAL A 82 -8.36 -4.04 4.67
N ASN A 83 -7.93 -2.98 3.97
CA ASN A 83 -7.18 -3.09 2.71
C ASN A 83 -5.65 -3.02 2.86
N ILE A 84 -5.12 -3.24 4.07
CA ILE A 84 -3.69 -3.38 4.34
C ILE A 84 -3.45 -4.78 4.92
N ILE A 85 -2.32 -5.39 4.58
CA ILE A 85 -1.93 -6.70 5.12
C ILE A 85 -1.75 -6.61 6.64
N PHE A 86 -2.40 -7.51 7.38
CA PHE A 86 -2.38 -7.51 8.82
C PHE A 86 -1.11 -8.17 9.37
N LEU A 87 -0.40 -7.46 10.25
CA LEU A 87 0.69 -7.99 11.05
C LEU A 87 0.10 -8.84 12.20
N LYS A 88 0.30 -10.15 12.15
CA LYS A 88 -0.20 -11.08 13.17
C LYS A 88 0.75 -11.26 14.34
N ASP A 89 2.05 -11.28 14.05
CA ASP A 89 3.11 -11.58 15.00
C ASP A 89 4.48 -11.20 14.42
N TYR A 90 5.50 -11.18 15.25
CA TYR A 90 6.90 -11.15 14.82
C TYR A 90 7.81 -11.80 15.86
N TYR A 91 8.88 -12.41 15.40
CA TYR A 91 9.88 -13.07 16.25
C TYR A 91 11.26 -13.05 15.61
N TYR A 92 12.30 -13.24 16.42
CA TYR A 92 13.67 -13.32 15.92
C TYR A 92 14.16 -14.76 15.92
N THR A 93 14.97 -15.09 14.91
CA THR A 93 15.73 -16.34 14.87
C THR A 93 17.20 -16.05 14.73
N GLU A 94 18.02 -16.87 15.37
CA GLU A 94 19.47 -16.84 15.24
C GLU A 94 19.92 -18.02 14.37
N CYS A 95 20.74 -17.71 13.38
CA CYS A 95 21.39 -18.70 12.54
C CYS A 95 22.91 -18.53 12.67
N LEU A 96 23.58 -19.62 13.05
CA LEU A 96 25.04 -19.69 13.05
C LEU A 96 25.50 -20.22 11.69
N LYS A 97 26.20 -19.40 10.91
CA LYS A 97 26.79 -19.81 9.63
C LYS A 97 28.23 -19.33 9.57
N LYS A 98 29.19 -20.24 9.34
CA LYS A 98 30.63 -19.94 9.26
C LYS A 98 31.17 -19.15 10.47
N ASN A 99 30.74 -19.49 11.68
CA ASN A 99 31.06 -18.78 12.94
C ASN A 99 30.55 -17.32 13.01
N GLU A 100 29.69 -16.89 12.09
CA GLU A 100 29.00 -15.61 12.17
C GLU A 100 27.58 -15.81 12.70
N LYS A 101 27.26 -15.03 13.74
CA LYS A 101 25.92 -14.95 14.34
C LYS A 101 25.06 -14.02 13.51
N ASN A 102 24.14 -14.59 12.75
CA ASN A 102 23.17 -13.84 11.97
C ASN A 102 21.81 -13.88 12.67
N ILE A 103 21.26 -12.70 12.97
CA ILE A 103 19.92 -12.57 13.51
C ILE A 103 18.98 -12.26 12.36
N PHE A 104 17.84 -12.96 12.31
CA PHE A 104 16.78 -12.73 11.35
C PHE A 104 15.53 -12.26 12.07
N LEU A 105 14.87 -11.26 11.51
CA LEU A 105 13.52 -10.86 11.88
C LEU A 105 12.53 -11.63 11.00
N ASN A 106 11.57 -12.29 11.63
CA ASN A 106 10.48 -13.01 10.99
C ASN A 106 9.18 -12.24 11.23
N VAL A 107 8.66 -11.60 10.19
CA VAL A 107 7.42 -10.83 10.23
C VAL A 107 6.28 -11.74 9.78
N VAL A 108 5.34 -12.04 10.68
CA VAL A 108 4.21 -12.95 10.43
C VAL A 108 2.97 -12.14 10.05
N MET A 109 2.41 -12.44 8.88
CA MET A 109 1.27 -11.75 8.29
C MET A 109 0.15 -12.75 7.99
N GLU A 110 -1.07 -12.25 7.81
CA GLU A 110 -2.11 -13.05 7.15
C GLU A 110 -1.65 -13.51 5.75
N PHE A 111 -2.09 -14.70 5.33
CA PHE A 111 -1.77 -15.23 4.01
C PHE A 111 -2.87 -14.88 3.01
N ILE A 112 -2.49 -14.26 1.90
CA ILE A 112 -3.40 -14.00 0.77
C ILE A 112 -2.81 -14.67 -0.49
N PRO A 113 -3.56 -15.56 -1.16
CA PRO A 113 -2.99 -16.51 -2.12
C PRO A 113 -2.55 -15.87 -3.44
N GLN A 114 -3.10 -14.72 -3.79
CA GLN A 114 -3.00 -14.17 -5.12
C GLN A 114 -2.57 -12.71 -5.11
N THR A 115 -2.01 -12.24 -6.24
CA THR A 115 -1.69 -10.84 -6.48
C THR A 115 -2.47 -10.33 -7.68
N VAL A 116 -2.68 -9.01 -7.77
CA VAL A 116 -3.23 -8.36 -8.98
C VAL A 116 -2.36 -8.67 -10.19
N HIS A 117 -1.03 -8.68 -10.04
CA HIS A 117 -0.12 -9.07 -11.13
C HIS A 117 -0.41 -10.48 -11.68
N LYS A 118 -0.49 -11.49 -10.80
CA LYS A 118 -0.80 -12.88 -11.20
C LYS A 118 -2.20 -12.96 -11.83
N PHE A 119 -3.16 -12.18 -11.32
CA PHE A 119 -4.51 -12.13 -11.87
C PHE A 119 -4.53 -11.59 -13.29
N MET A 120 -3.93 -10.42 -13.54
CA MET A 120 -3.88 -9.82 -14.86
C MET A 120 -3.18 -10.73 -15.86
N LYS A 121 -2.08 -11.39 -15.44
CA LYS A 121 -1.38 -12.36 -16.27
C LYS A 121 -2.24 -13.58 -16.64
N HIS A 122 -3.11 -14.02 -15.74
CA HIS A 122 -4.07 -15.10 -16.04
C HIS A 122 -5.09 -14.65 -17.10
N TYR A 123 -5.66 -13.45 -16.98
CA TYR A 123 -6.56 -12.89 -17.99
C TYR A 123 -5.88 -12.73 -19.36
N ALA A 124 -4.69 -12.13 -19.38
CA ALA A 124 -3.93 -11.92 -20.61
C ALA A 124 -3.58 -13.23 -21.33
N ARG A 125 -3.21 -14.30 -20.59
CA ARG A 125 -2.93 -15.63 -21.16
C ARG A 125 -4.16 -16.28 -21.81
N ASN A 126 -5.35 -15.91 -21.37
CA ASN A 126 -6.61 -16.38 -21.92
C ASN A 126 -7.22 -15.40 -22.93
N ASN A 127 -6.42 -14.44 -23.44
CA ASN A 127 -6.87 -13.40 -24.38
C ASN A 127 -8.07 -12.58 -23.88
N HIS A 128 -8.18 -12.42 -22.56
CA HIS A 128 -9.21 -11.62 -21.92
C HIS A 128 -8.59 -10.39 -21.25
N SER A 129 -9.30 -9.26 -21.31
CA SER A 129 -9.01 -8.10 -20.48
C SER A 129 -9.62 -8.26 -19.10
N LEU A 130 -9.04 -7.60 -18.09
CA LEU A 130 -9.64 -7.58 -16.76
C LEU A 130 -11.00 -6.86 -16.83
N PRO A 131 -12.10 -7.46 -16.33
CA PRO A 131 -13.40 -6.81 -16.34
C PRO A 131 -13.38 -5.48 -15.61
N LEU A 132 -13.99 -4.45 -16.19
CA LEU A 132 -13.95 -3.09 -15.65
C LEU A 132 -14.49 -3.00 -14.21
N LEU A 133 -15.48 -3.83 -13.85
CA LEU A 133 -15.96 -3.92 -12.47
C LEU A 133 -14.84 -4.29 -11.49
N LEU A 134 -13.94 -5.22 -11.86
CA LEU A 134 -12.81 -5.61 -11.02
C LEU A 134 -11.73 -4.51 -10.99
N VAL A 135 -11.53 -3.80 -12.11
CA VAL A 135 -10.68 -2.60 -12.16
C VAL A 135 -11.19 -1.58 -11.14
N LYS A 136 -12.50 -1.23 -11.18
CA LYS A 136 -13.13 -0.31 -10.24
C LYS A 136 -12.96 -0.80 -8.80
N LEU A 137 -13.25 -2.08 -8.54
CA LEU A 137 -13.20 -2.68 -7.21
C LEU A 137 -11.81 -2.65 -6.58
N TYR A 138 -10.77 -3.02 -7.33
CA TYR A 138 -9.38 -2.99 -6.84
C TYR A 138 -8.85 -1.56 -6.75
N SER A 139 -9.21 -0.68 -7.68
CA SER A 139 -8.81 0.73 -7.63
C SER A 139 -9.40 1.43 -6.40
N TYR A 140 -10.68 1.18 -6.09
CA TYR A 140 -11.35 1.74 -4.93
C TYR A 140 -10.67 1.31 -3.62
N GLN A 141 -10.44 0.01 -3.44
CA GLN A 141 -9.79 -0.53 -2.24
C GLN A 141 -8.34 -0.04 -2.09
N LEU A 142 -7.60 0.11 -3.18
CA LEU A 142 -6.26 0.69 -3.15
C LEU A 142 -6.28 2.18 -2.81
N CYS A 143 -7.22 2.95 -3.37
CA CYS A 143 -7.43 4.35 -2.98
C CYS A 143 -7.67 4.44 -1.46
N ARG A 144 -8.58 3.61 -0.93
CA ARG A 144 -8.89 3.57 0.49
C ARG A 144 -7.66 3.24 1.37
N ALA A 145 -6.87 2.25 0.98
CA ALA A 145 -5.62 1.90 1.66
C ALA A 145 -4.61 3.08 1.68
N LEU A 146 -4.46 3.79 0.56
CA LEU A 146 -3.57 4.95 0.49
C LEU A 146 -4.09 6.13 1.31
N ALA A 147 -5.41 6.27 1.45
CA ALA A 147 -6.03 7.32 2.26
C ALA A 147 -5.60 7.18 3.71
N TYR A 148 -5.72 5.96 4.21
CA TYR A 148 -5.31 5.57 5.55
C TYR A 148 -3.79 5.72 5.76
N LEU A 149 -2.95 5.33 4.79
CA LEU A 149 -1.51 5.50 4.92
C LEU A 149 -1.08 6.97 4.93
N HIS A 150 -1.64 7.76 4.01
CA HIS A 150 -1.25 9.15 3.82
C HIS A 150 -1.78 10.05 4.94
N SER A 151 -2.90 9.72 5.59
CA SER A 151 -3.37 10.41 6.80
C SER A 151 -2.38 10.28 7.97
N LYS A 152 -1.56 9.22 7.97
CA LYS A 152 -0.46 8.99 8.93
C LYS A 152 0.91 9.44 8.40
N TYR A 153 0.96 10.17 7.28
CA TYR A 153 2.20 10.61 6.61
C TYR A 153 3.13 9.48 6.14
N ILE A 154 2.60 8.26 6.02
CA ILE A 154 3.35 7.10 5.53
C ILE A 154 3.25 7.06 4.01
N CYS A 155 4.39 7.14 3.33
CA CYS A 155 4.48 6.87 1.89
C CYS A 155 4.95 5.43 1.67
N HIS A 156 4.27 4.67 0.79
CA HIS A 156 4.58 3.28 0.50
C HIS A 156 5.87 3.14 -0.33
N ARG A 157 6.04 3.98 -1.36
CA ARG A 157 7.25 4.11 -2.20
C ARG A 157 7.64 2.87 -3.02
N ASP A 158 6.78 1.86 -3.09
CA ASP A 158 6.93 0.73 -4.03
C ASP A 158 5.58 0.11 -4.41
N LEU A 159 4.63 0.97 -4.80
CA LEU A 159 3.35 0.49 -5.33
C LEU A 159 3.54 -0.13 -6.71
N LYS A 160 3.03 -1.34 -6.86
CA LYS A 160 3.02 -2.14 -8.10
C LYS A 160 2.02 -3.28 -7.97
N PRO A 161 1.52 -3.87 -9.07
CA PRO A 161 0.54 -4.96 -9.02
C PRO A 161 1.00 -6.20 -8.26
N GLN A 162 2.31 -6.41 -8.07
CA GLN A 162 2.87 -7.51 -7.27
C GLN A 162 2.66 -7.30 -5.77
N ASN A 163 2.56 -6.05 -5.31
CA ASN A 163 2.37 -5.68 -3.91
C ASN A 163 0.89 -5.48 -3.55
N LEU A 164 -0.01 -5.82 -4.46
CA LEU A 164 -1.46 -5.79 -4.28
C LEU A 164 -1.96 -7.23 -4.22
N LEU A 165 -2.22 -7.71 -3.02
CA LEU A 165 -2.75 -9.05 -2.78
C LEU A 165 -4.26 -9.04 -2.95
N ILE A 166 -4.82 -10.14 -3.46
CA ILE A 166 -6.26 -10.31 -3.61
C ILE A 166 -6.70 -11.67 -3.08
N GLU A 167 -7.79 -11.66 -2.31
CA GLU A 167 -8.53 -12.88 -1.98
C GLU A 167 -9.50 -13.18 -3.13
N PRO A 168 -9.29 -14.25 -3.92
CA PRO A 168 -10.05 -14.46 -5.16
C PRO A 168 -11.55 -14.65 -4.96
N ASN A 169 -11.96 -15.20 -3.81
CA ASN A 169 -13.38 -15.47 -3.54
C ASN A 169 -14.14 -14.20 -3.13
N THR A 170 -13.53 -13.35 -2.31
CA THR A 170 -14.19 -12.14 -1.78
C THR A 170 -13.81 -10.88 -2.54
N HIS A 171 -12.82 -10.96 -3.43
CA HIS A 171 -12.20 -9.82 -4.10
C HIS A 171 -11.69 -8.73 -3.15
N THR A 172 -11.38 -9.09 -1.91
CA THR A 172 -10.74 -8.19 -0.95
C THR A 172 -9.29 -7.95 -1.37
N LEU A 173 -8.94 -6.68 -1.59
CA LEU A 173 -7.57 -6.27 -1.89
C LEU A 173 -6.84 -5.88 -0.61
N LYS A 174 -5.59 -6.33 -0.48
CA LYS A 174 -4.69 -5.95 0.62
C LYS A 174 -3.34 -5.47 0.07
N LEU A 175 -2.96 -4.26 0.44
CA LEU A 175 -1.64 -3.70 0.16
C LEU A 175 -0.60 -4.34 1.10
N CYS A 176 0.51 -4.81 0.54
CA CYS A 176 1.60 -5.43 1.28
C CYS A 176 2.98 -4.87 0.91
N ASP A 177 4.02 -5.35 1.62
CA ASP A 177 5.44 -5.02 1.40
C ASP A 177 5.84 -3.58 1.75
N PHE A 178 5.95 -3.32 3.06
CA PHE A 178 6.30 -2.01 3.61
C PHE A 178 7.82 -1.80 3.75
N GLY A 179 8.66 -2.65 3.15
CA GLY A 179 10.12 -2.55 3.20
C GLY A 179 10.65 -1.20 2.69
N SER A 180 10.00 -0.66 1.66
CA SER A 180 10.32 0.65 1.11
C SER A 180 9.58 1.80 1.79
N ALA A 181 8.57 1.54 2.63
CA ALA A 181 7.73 2.58 3.19
C ALA A 181 8.50 3.50 4.15
N LYS A 182 8.10 4.77 4.26
CA LYS A 182 8.74 5.77 5.14
C LYS A 182 7.76 6.88 5.51
N ASN A 183 7.85 7.39 6.74
CA ASN A 183 7.23 8.66 7.14
C ASN A 183 7.95 9.83 6.44
N LEU A 184 7.26 10.52 5.54
CA LEU A 184 7.82 11.67 4.84
C LEU A 184 7.52 12.95 5.64
N LEU A 185 8.53 13.41 6.38
CA LEU A 185 8.46 14.65 7.15
C LEU A 185 8.98 15.82 6.34
N THR A 186 8.28 16.95 6.38
CA THR A 186 8.68 18.18 5.70
C THR A 186 10.10 18.59 6.09
N GLY A 187 10.92 18.92 5.09
CA GLY A 187 12.32 19.30 5.28
C GLY A 187 13.32 18.14 5.36
N GLN A 188 12.86 16.88 5.43
CA GLN A 188 13.75 15.72 5.42
C GLN A 188 13.97 15.17 4.00
N ARG A 189 15.24 15.14 3.58
CA ARG A 189 15.63 14.52 2.30
C ARG A 189 15.39 13.01 2.33
N SER A 190 15.04 12.47 1.17
CA SER A 190 14.82 11.05 0.95
C SER A 190 15.50 10.58 -0.33
N VAL A 191 15.90 9.30 -0.37
CA VAL A 191 16.52 8.69 -1.55
C VAL A 191 15.56 8.74 -2.74
N SER A 192 16.01 9.26 -3.88
CA SER A 192 15.24 9.43 -5.10
C SER A 192 15.13 8.14 -5.92
N TYR A 193 16.16 7.29 -5.90
CA TYR A 193 16.16 5.99 -6.56
C TYR A 193 15.35 4.97 -5.75
N ILE A 194 14.03 5.17 -5.73
CA ILE A 194 13.03 4.34 -5.07
C ILE A 194 11.87 4.06 -6.05
N CYS A 195 10.91 3.23 -5.66
CA CYS A 195 9.85 2.69 -6.53
C CYS A 195 10.37 1.77 -7.64
N SER A 196 9.57 0.75 -7.95
CA SER A 196 9.75 -0.07 -9.15
C SER A 196 9.55 0.77 -10.41
N ARG A 197 10.44 0.60 -11.40
CA ARG A 197 10.64 1.53 -12.53
C ARG A 197 9.37 1.95 -13.27
N PHE A 198 8.49 0.99 -13.62
CA PHE A 198 7.30 1.27 -14.42
C PHE A 198 6.25 2.14 -13.71
N TYR A 199 6.32 2.19 -12.38
CA TYR A 199 5.39 2.93 -11.53
C TYR A 199 6.07 4.17 -10.91
N ARG A 200 7.34 4.43 -11.22
CA ARG A 200 8.12 5.53 -10.64
C ARG A 200 7.64 6.88 -11.19
N ALA A 201 7.40 7.81 -10.28
CA ALA A 201 6.99 9.18 -10.60
C ALA A 201 8.12 10.00 -11.27
N PRO A 202 7.80 10.93 -12.18
CA PRO A 202 8.81 11.66 -12.97
C PRO A 202 9.77 12.50 -12.10
N GLU A 203 9.31 13.07 -10.99
CA GLU A 203 10.16 13.82 -10.06
C GLU A 203 11.27 12.95 -9.42
N LEU A 204 11.01 11.66 -9.19
CA LEU A 204 12.03 10.72 -8.69
C LEU A 204 13.09 10.43 -9.75
N MET A 205 12.69 10.42 -11.02
CA MET A 205 13.55 10.16 -12.16
C MET A 205 14.46 11.34 -12.46
N LEU A 206 14.00 12.56 -12.14
CA LEU A 206 14.79 13.77 -12.09
C LEU A 206 15.61 13.90 -10.79
N GLY A 207 15.59 12.89 -9.91
CA GLY A 207 16.44 12.88 -8.71
C GLY A 207 15.95 13.74 -7.56
N SER A 208 14.66 14.13 -7.53
CA SER A 208 14.10 14.89 -6.42
C SER A 208 14.24 14.13 -5.10
N THR A 209 14.69 14.82 -4.05
CA THR A 209 14.86 14.24 -2.70
C THR A 209 13.84 14.78 -1.69
N ASN A 210 13.04 15.77 -2.09
CA ASN A 210 12.01 16.42 -1.26
C ASN A 210 10.59 16.08 -1.74
N TYR A 211 10.42 14.88 -2.30
CA TYR A 211 9.12 14.39 -2.74
C TYR A 211 8.19 14.09 -1.55
N THR A 212 6.90 13.99 -1.84
CA THR A 212 5.84 13.75 -0.86
C THR A 212 5.13 12.43 -1.14
N THR A 213 4.05 12.13 -0.41
CA THR A 213 3.22 10.93 -0.65
C THR A 213 2.58 10.89 -2.05
N HIS A 214 2.60 12.00 -2.81
CA HIS A 214 2.07 12.10 -4.16
C HIS A 214 2.78 11.19 -5.19
N ILE A 215 3.95 10.62 -4.88
CA ILE A 215 4.58 9.60 -5.73
C ILE A 215 3.78 8.29 -5.75
N ASP A 216 3.09 7.96 -4.64
CA ASP A 216 2.21 6.79 -4.58
C ASP A 216 0.96 7.03 -5.46
N LEU A 217 0.49 8.27 -5.54
CA LEU A 217 -0.66 8.64 -6.38
C LEU A 217 -0.34 8.51 -7.87
N TRP A 218 0.88 8.88 -8.28
CA TRP A 218 1.35 8.58 -9.63
C TRP A 218 1.36 7.07 -9.90
N SER A 219 1.94 6.30 -8.97
CA SER A 219 2.01 4.84 -9.06
C SER A 219 0.63 4.20 -9.16
N LEU A 220 -0.34 4.70 -8.40
CA LEU A 220 -1.76 4.32 -8.48
C LEU A 220 -2.31 4.55 -9.89
N GLY A 221 -2.10 5.73 -10.47
CA GLY A 221 -2.51 6.02 -11.85
C GLY A 221 -1.94 5.02 -12.86
N CYS A 222 -0.65 4.68 -12.74
CA CYS A 222 0.01 3.67 -13.57
C CYS A 222 -0.61 2.27 -13.40
N ILE A 223 -0.93 1.87 -12.17
CA ILE A 223 -1.54 0.57 -11.86
C ILE A 223 -2.95 0.48 -12.45
N ILE A 224 -3.77 1.52 -12.29
CA ILE A 224 -5.13 1.55 -12.86
C ILE A 224 -5.06 1.49 -14.38
N ALA A 225 -4.15 2.27 -14.99
CA ALA A 225 -3.93 2.22 -16.43
C ALA A 225 -3.53 0.82 -16.90
N GLU A 226 -2.60 0.16 -16.20
CA GLU A 226 -2.17 -1.20 -16.51
C GLU A 226 -3.30 -2.22 -16.39
N MET A 227 -4.16 -2.10 -15.37
CA MET A 227 -5.33 -2.98 -15.23
C MET A 227 -6.31 -2.85 -16.41
N ILE A 228 -6.46 -1.67 -16.99
CA ILE A 228 -7.31 -1.41 -18.17
C ILE A 228 -6.61 -1.88 -19.46
N LEU A 229 -5.32 -1.59 -19.62
CA LEU A 229 -4.54 -1.90 -20.82
C LEU A 229 -4.18 -3.39 -20.93
N GLY A 230 -4.00 -4.07 -19.80
CA GLY A 230 -3.43 -5.41 -19.71
C GLY A 230 -1.89 -5.45 -19.75
N TYR A 231 -1.22 -4.30 -19.87
CA TYR A 231 0.23 -4.14 -19.85
C TYR A 231 0.64 -2.79 -19.26
N PRO A 232 1.88 -2.64 -18.74
CA PRO A 232 2.32 -1.39 -18.12
C PRO A 232 2.27 -0.20 -19.10
N LEU A 233 1.61 0.89 -18.71
CA LEU A 233 1.49 2.10 -19.53
C LEU A 233 2.86 2.70 -19.89
N PHE A 234 3.80 2.67 -18.94
CA PHE A 234 5.15 3.22 -19.10
C PHE A 234 6.19 2.14 -18.83
N SER A 235 6.69 1.48 -19.89
CA SER A 235 7.62 0.35 -19.80
C SER A 235 9.03 0.72 -20.29
N GLY A 236 9.73 1.56 -19.55
CA GLY A 236 11.10 1.99 -19.88
C GLY A 236 12.20 1.01 -19.43
N GLN A 237 13.29 0.90 -20.18
CA GLN A 237 14.42 0.02 -19.85
C GLN A 237 15.41 0.66 -18.87
N SER A 238 15.46 1.99 -18.80
CA SER A 238 16.28 2.78 -17.88
C SER A 238 15.46 3.93 -17.26
N SER A 239 16.00 4.66 -16.29
CA SER A 239 15.33 5.87 -15.77
C SER A 239 15.11 6.92 -16.85
N VAL A 240 16.03 7.04 -17.81
CA VAL A 240 15.91 7.98 -18.93
C VAL A 240 14.83 7.50 -19.92
N ASP A 241 14.88 6.23 -20.34
CA ASP A 241 13.87 5.67 -21.25
C ASP A 241 12.47 5.71 -20.63
N GLN A 242 12.35 5.46 -19.32
CA GLN A 242 11.08 5.60 -18.61
C GLN A 242 10.53 7.05 -18.72
N LEU A 243 11.39 8.08 -18.67
CA LEU A 243 10.94 9.48 -18.79
C LEU A 243 10.48 9.76 -20.21
N VAL A 244 11.20 9.21 -21.20
CA VAL A 244 10.79 9.25 -22.62
C VAL A 244 9.42 8.60 -22.82
N ARG A 245 9.13 7.45 -22.18
CA ARG A 245 7.79 6.82 -22.25
C ARG A 245 6.69 7.71 -21.68
N ILE A 246 6.98 8.44 -20.61
CA ILE A 246 6.03 9.40 -20.02
C ILE A 246 5.79 10.56 -20.99
N ILE A 247 6.85 11.17 -21.53
CA ILE A 247 6.77 12.28 -22.50
C ILE A 247 6.00 11.87 -23.76
N GLN A 248 6.18 10.64 -24.24
CA GLN A 248 5.44 10.11 -25.39
C GLN A 248 3.92 10.05 -25.19
N VAL A 249 3.43 10.12 -23.96
CA VAL A 249 2.00 10.11 -23.64
C VAL A 249 1.53 11.49 -23.18
N LEU A 250 2.22 12.09 -22.21
CA LEU A 250 1.83 13.36 -21.59
C LEU A 250 2.35 14.59 -22.33
N GLY A 251 3.18 14.41 -23.35
CA GLY A 251 3.90 15.49 -24.01
C GLY A 251 5.09 15.99 -23.21
N THR A 252 5.82 16.95 -23.77
CA THR A 252 7.01 17.53 -23.12
C THR A 252 6.61 18.39 -21.93
N PRO A 253 7.20 18.19 -20.73
CA PRO A 253 6.88 19.02 -19.56
C PRO A 253 7.30 20.47 -19.81
N THR A 254 6.49 21.41 -19.33
CA THR A 254 6.86 22.83 -19.37
C THR A 254 7.99 23.12 -18.36
N GLU A 255 8.65 24.27 -18.51
CA GLU A 255 9.69 24.71 -17.56
C GLU A 255 9.18 24.80 -16.12
N GLU A 256 7.95 25.30 -15.93
CA GLU A 256 7.29 25.37 -14.63
C GLU A 256 7.09 23.96 -14.04
N GLN A 257 6.65 23.00 -14.86
CA GLN A 257 6.48 21.61 -14.43
C GLN A 257 7.82 20.96 -14.07
N MET A 258 8.87 21.22 -14.86
CA MET A 258 10.22 20.76 -14.56
C MET A 258 10.72 21.31 -13.23
N LYS A 259 10.54 22.61 -13.00
CA LYS A 259 10.93 23.29 -11.76
C LYS A 259 10.18 22.74 -10.54
N VAL A 260 8.89 22.46 -10.66
CA VAL A 260 8.08 21.87 -9.58
C VAL A 260 8.51 20.42 -9.30
N MET A 261 8.86 19.63 -10.32
CA MET A 261 9.34 18.26 -10.12
C MET A 261 10.74 18.23 -9.49
N ASN A 262 11.68 19.00 -10.02
CA ASN A 262 12.98 19.21 -9.41
C ASN A 262 13.60 20.54 -9.89
N PRO A 263 13.76 21.55 -9.02
CA PRO A 263 14.34 22.84 -9.38
C PRO A 263 15.75 22.74 -10.00
N ASN A 264 16.54 21.72 -9.62
CA ASN A 264 17.91 21.54 -10.14
C ASN A 264 17.95 21.08 -11.61
N TYR A 265 16.80 20.73 -12.20
CA TYR A 265 16.67 20.23 -13.57
C TYR A 265 15.73 21.12 -14.42
N ALA A 266 15.42 22.33 -13.96
CA ALA A 266 14.51 23.24 -14.65
C ALA A 266 14.98 23.59 -16.08
N ASP A 267 16.29 23.70 -16.29
CA ASP A 267 16.89 24.10 -17.58
C ASP A 267 17.07 22.93 -18.57
N VAL A 268 16.72 21.70 -18.19
CA VAL A 268 16.87 20.54 -19.07
C VAL A 268 15.80 20.57 -20.15
N LYS A 269 16.26 20.69 -21.41
CA LYS A 269 15.38 20.69 -22.59
C LYS A 269 15.20 19.29 -23.14
N PHE A 270 13.95 18.94 -23.41
CA PHE A 270 13.57 17.73 -24.14
C PHE A 270 13.08 18.11 -25.55
N PRO A 271 13.10 17.16 -26.51
CA PRO A 271 12.43 17.36 -27.79
C PRO A 271 10.96 17.78 -27.58
N ASP A 272 10.43 18.64 -28.45
CA ASP A 272 9.03 19.05 -28.37
C ASP A 272 8.12 17.90 -28.84
N VAL A 273 7.34 17.35 -27.91
CA VAL A 273 6.42 16.24 -28.13
C VAL A 273 5.04 16.68 -27.66
N LYS A 274 4.06 16.62 -28.55
CA LYS A 274 2.67 16.91 -28.20
C LYS A 274 2.05 15.79 -27.37
N PRO A 275 1.19 16.10 -26.38
CA PRO A 275 0.46 15.09 -25.63
C PRO A 275 -0.41 14.25 -26.55
N LYS A 276 -0.52 12.96 -26.24
CA LYS A 276 -1.47 12.06 -26.92
C LYS A 276 -2.87 12.29 -26.36
N ASP A 277 -3.86 12.12 -27.23
CA ASP A 277 -5.24 11.93 -26.80
C ASP A 277 -5.33 10.59 -26.05
N LEU A 278 -5.61 10.64 -24.74
CA LEU A 278 -5.68 9.46 -23.89
C LEU A 278 -6.74 8.46 -24.36
N LYS A 279 -7.80 8.92 -25.04
CA LYS A 279 -8.82 8.02 -25.63
C LYS A 279 -8.24 7.08 -26.69
N LYS A 280 -7.13 7.48 -27.33
CA LYS A 280 -6.39 6.67 -28.30
C LYS A 280 -5.32 5.80 -27.65
N VAL A 281 -4.99 6.05 -26.38
CA VAL A 281 -4.04 5.25 -25.61
C VAL A 281 -4.72 4.03 -25.01
N PHE A 282 -5.95 4.20 -24.50
CA PHE A 282 -6.74 3.10 -23.92
C PHE A 282 -7.49 2.27 -24.99
N PRO A 283 -7.86 1.02 -24.67
CA PRO A 283 -8.64 0.17 -25.59
C PRO A 283 -9.96 0.82 -25.99
N LYS A 284 -10.39 0.60 -27.24
CA LYS A 284 -11.66 1.11 -27.75
C LYS A 284 -12.82 0.62 -26.86
N GLY A 285 -13.68 1.54 -26.43
CA GLY A 285 -14.80 1.24 -25.54
C GLY A 285 -14.48 1.40 -24.05
N THR A 286 -13.24 1.79 -23.69
CA THR A 286 -12.93 2.23 -22.32
C THR A 286 -13.81 3.44 -21.97
N PRO A 287 -14.58 3.39 -20.86
CA PRO A 287 -15.41 4.51 -20.46
C PRO A 287 -14.63 5.80 -20.16
N GLU A 288 -15.24 6.93 -20.49
CA GLU A 288 -14.60 8.26 -20.39
C GLU A 288 -14.28 8.64 -18.93
N ASP A 289 -15.16 8.28 -18.00
CA ASP A 289 -14.96 8.44 -16.56
C ASP A 289 -13.70 7.71 -16.07
N ALA A 290 -13.43 6.49 -16.56
CA ALA A 290 -12.22 5.74 -16.24
C ALA A 290 -10.95 6.43 -16.74
N ILE A 291 -10.96 6.92 -17.99
CA ILE A 291 -9.84 7.65 -18.58
C ILE A 291 -9.58 8.96 -17.81
N ASN A 292 -10.64 9.71 -17.53
CA ASN A 292 -10.57 10.94 -16.75
C ASN A 292 -10.06 10.69 -15.34
N PHE A 293 -10.50 9.61 -14.69
CA PHE A 293 -10.03 9.19 -13.37
C PHE A 293 -8.51 8.98 -13.37
N VAL A 294 -7.99 8.17 -14.29
CA VAL A 294 -6.54 7.91 -14.44
C VAL A 294 -5.76 9.19 -14.74
N SER A 295 -6.27 10.03 -15.65
CA SER A 295 -5.58 11.25 -16.09
C SER A 295 -5.27 12.26 -14.97
N ARG A 296 -6.05 12.23 -13.89
CA ARG A 296 -5.87 13.11 -12.73
C ARG A 296 -4.73 12.67 -11.81
N PHE A 297 -4.27 11.43 -11.91
CA PHE A 297 -3.09 10.94 -11.21
C PHE A 297 -1.80 11.14 -12.02
N LEU A 298 -1.92 11.09 -13.35
CA LEU A 298 -0.78 11.19 -14.28
C LEU A 298 -0.48 12.65 -14.63
N LYS A 299 -0.08 13.43 -13.63
CA LYS A 299 0.36 14.84 -13.78
C LYS A 299 1.85 14.99 -13.41
N TYR A 300 2.57 15.81 -14.17
CA TYR A 300 3.96 16.16 -13.84
C TYR A 300 4.06 16.85 -12.48
N GLU A 301 3.21 17.84 -12.23
CA GLU A 301 3.17 18.58 -10.98
C GLU A 301 2.57 17.71 -9.86
N PRO A 302 3.34 17.34 -8.83
CA PRO A 302 2.87 16.40 -7.82
C PRO A 302 1.62 16.89 -7.08
N LEU A 303 1.54 18.18 -6.76
CA LEU A 303 0.40 18.78 -6.05
C LEU A 303 -0.87 18.95 -6.91
N LYS A 304 -0.75 18.87 -8.25
CA LYS A 304 -1.91 18.84 -9.15
C LYS A 304 -2.44 17.42 -9.37
N ARG A 305 -1.69 16.40 -8.94
CA ARG A 305 -2.28 15.09 -8.76
C ARG A 305 -3.32 15.24 -7.67
N LEU A 306 -4.45 14.60 -7.85
CA LEU A 306 -5.51 14.47 -6.88
C LEU A 306 -4.92 14.34 -5.42
N SER A 307 -4.94 15.43 -4.62
CA SER A 307 -4.21 15.65 -3.33
C SER A 307 -4.72 14.88 -2.07
N PRO A 308 -3.84 14.22 -1.27
CA PRO A 308 -4.15 13.15 -0.30
C PRO A 308 -5.33 13.31 0.68
N ILE A 309 -5.58 14.49 1.26
CA ILE A 309 -6.63 14.66 2.29
C ILE A 309 -7.99 15.03 1.68
N GLU A 310 -8.03 15.93 0.70
CA GLU A 310 -9.28 16.25 0.00
C GLU A 310 -9.67 15.16 -1.02
N VAL A 311 -8.71 14.36 -1.46
CA VAL A 311 -8.90 13.48 -2.61
C VAL A 311 -9.27 12.08 -2.31
N LEU A 312 -8.75 11.38 -1.32
CA LEU A 312 -9.07 9.96 -1.30
C LEU A 312 -10.54 9.75 -0.94
N SER A 313 -11.12 10.65 -0.16
CA SER A 313 -12.57 10.76 0.02
C SER A 313 -13.30 11.19 -1.26
N SER A 314 -12.80 12.18 -2.01
CA SER A 314 -13.43 12.63 -3.27
C SER A 314 -13.27 11.65 -4.44
N ALA A 315 -12.16 10.91 -4.46
CA ALA A 315 -11.83 9.87 -5.40
C ALA A 315 -12.68 8.65 -5.10
N LEU A 316 -12.85 8.25 -3.84
CA LEU A 316 -13.83 7.22 -3.47
C LEU A 316 -15.25 7.64 -3.87
N ALA A 317 -15.57 8.94 -3.81
CA ALA A 317 -16.85 9.51 -4.25
C ALA A 317 -16.92 9.80 -5.77
N ASP A 318 -15.89 9.43 -6.54
CA ASP A 318 -15.80 9.77 -7.96
C ASP A 318 -16.84 9.02 -8.82
N PRO A 319 -17.34 9.62 -9.91
CA PRO A 319 -18.25 8.94 -10.85
C PRO A 319 -17.74 7.59 -11.36
N PHE A 320 -16.42 7.42 -11.49
CA PHE A 320 -15.82 6.14 -11.87
C PHE A 320 -16.27 4.97 -10.97
N PHE A 321 -16.61 5.23 -9.71
CA PHE A 321 -17.07 4.22 -8.75
C PHE A 321 -18.57 4.23 -8.48
N ASP A 322 -19.39 5.01 -9.20
CA ASP A 322 -20.83 5.12 -8.89
C ASP A 322 -21.53 3.75 -8.96
N ASP A 323 -21.16 2.89 -9.90
CA ASP A 323 -21.68 1.53 -10.01
C ASP A 323 -21.47 0.70 -8.73
N LEU A 324 -20.37 0.90 -7.99
CA LEU A 324 -20.08 0.15 -6.77
C LEU A 324 -21.00 0.55 -5.60
N ARG A 325 -21.65 1.71 -5.71
CA ARG A 325 -22.64 2.23 -4.73
C ARG A 325 -24.07 1.92 -5.14
N ASP A 326 -24.31 1.46 -6.36
CA ASP A 326 -25.64 1.13 -6.82
C ASP A 326 -26.13 -0.15 -6.13
N PRO A 327 -27.17 -0.09 -5.29
CA PRO A 327 -27.74 -1.29 -4.66
C PRO A 327 -28.33 -2.28 -5.69
N CYS A 328 -28.58 -1.83 -6.92
CA CYS A 328 -29.08 -2.65 -8.02
C CYS A 328 -27.95 -3.23 -8.91
N LEU A 329 -26.67 -3.03 -8.57
CA LEU A 329 -25.54 -3.53 -9.34
C LEU A 329 -25.65 -5.05 -9.53
N LYS A 330 -25.73 -5.48 -10.78
CA LYS A 330 -25.71 -6.90 -11.14
C LYS A 330 -24.28 -7.41 -11.16
N LEU A 331 -23.92 -8.23 -10.19
CA LEU A 331 -22.60 -8.85 -10.12
C LEU A 331 -22.46 -9.96 -11.17
N PRO A 332 -21.28 -10.11 -11.80
CA PRO A 332 -20.98 -11.28 -12.61
C PRO A 332 -21.10 -12.57 -11.80
N LYS A 333 -21.46 -13.70 -12.45
CA LYS A 333 -21.67 -14.99 -11.78
C LYS A 333 -20.49 -15.49 -10.93
N TYR A 334 -19.27 -15.06 -11.25
CA TYR A 334 -18.06 -15.42 -10.53
C TYR A 334 -17.75 -14.49 -9.34
N VAL A 335 -18.56 -13.45 -9.10
CA VAL A 335 -18.48 -12.56 -7.95
C VAL A 335 -19.73 -12.77 -7.11
N GLU A 336 -19.60 -13.53 -6.02
CA GLU A 336 -20.76 -13.84 -5.16
C GLU A 336 -21.32 -12.61 -4.46
N LYS A 337 -20.42 -11.76 -3.93
CA LYS A 337 -20.75 -10.51 -3.24
C LYS A 337 -19.59 -9.52 -3.35
N LEU A 338 -19.90 -8.23 -3.24
CA LEU A 338 -18.87 -7.22 -3.04
C LEU A 338 -18.24 -7.37 -1.64
N PRO A 339 -16.94 -7.07 -1.49
CA PRO A 339 -16.33 -6.92 -0.17
C PRO A 339 -16.89 -5.68 0.55
N GLU A 340 -16.56 -5.53 1.83
CA GLU A 340 -16.94 -4.35 2.61
C GLU A 340 -16.23 -3.08 2.07
N LEU A 341 -16.96 -2.25 1.32
CA LEU A 341 -16.43 -1.04 0.68
C LEU A 341 -16.72 0.25 1.46
N PHE A 342 -17.74 0.26 2.31
CA PHE A 342 -18.29 1.48 2.93
C PHE A 342 -18.24 1.48 4.46
N ASN A 343 -17.56 0.49 5.05
CA ASN A 343 -17.31 0.38 6.49
C ASN A 343 -16.14 1.30 6.93
N PHE A 344 -16.25 2.59 6.66
CA PHE A 344 -15.23 3.58 7.01
C PHE A 344 -15.11 3.73 8.53
N THR A 345 -13.88 3.72 9.01
CA THR A 345 -13.55 4.02 10.40
C THR A 345 -13.67 5.52 10.69
N GLU A 346 -13.77 5.90 11.96
CA GLU A 346 -13.77 7.33 12.35
C GLU A 346 -12.51 8.07 11.90
N GLU A 347 -11.36 7.39 11.92
CA GLU A 347 -10.09 7.93 11.42
C GLU A 347 -10.17 8.25 9.92
N GLU A 348 -10.78 7.35 9.12
CA GLU A 348 -11.01 7.59 7.69
C GLU A 348 -12.02 8.70 7.45
N ILE A 349 -13.11 8.75 8.22
CA ILE A 349 -14.17 9.76 8.10
C ILE A 349 -13.66 11.16 8.44
N LYS A 350 -12.79 11.30 9.44
CA LYS A 350 -12.21 12.58 9.88
C LYS A 350 -11.44 13.29 8.77
N GLY A 351 -10.80 12.53 7.88
CA GLY A 351 -10.09 13.08 6.72
C GLY A 351 -11.01 13.50 5.57
N MET A 352 -12.28 13.09 5.57
CA MET A 352 -13.20 13.33 4.45
C MET A 352 -13.76 14.75 4.45
N SER A 353 -13.99 15.33 3.27
CA SER A 353 -14.82 16.53 3.14
C SER A 353 -16.30 16.21 3.42
N GLU A 354 -17.09 17.23 3.77
CA GLU A 354 -18.53 17.08 4.05
C GLU A 354 -19.28 16.42 2.89
N ALA A 355 -19.01 16.88 1.65
CA ALA A 355 -19.60 16.32 0.45
C ALA A 355 -19.29 14.83 0.29
N CYS A 356 -18.07 14.40 0.66
CA CYS A 356 -17.68 12.99 0.63
C CYS A 356 -18.37 12.19 1.72
N ARG A 357 -18.42 12.70 2.96
CA ARG A 357 -19.13 12.03 4.06
C ARG A 357 -20.59 11.78 3.68
N ARG A 358 -21.26 12.79 3.10
CA ARG A 358 -22.63 12.69 2.62
C ARG A 358 -22.82 11.66 1.50
N LYS A 359 -21.85 11.50 0.58
CA LYS A 359 -21.94 10.56 -0.54
C LYS A 359 -21.53 9.12 -0.17
N LEU A 360 -20.64 8.95 0.80
CA LEU A 360 -19.97 7.67 1.08
C LEU A 360 -20.41 6.98 2.37
N THR A 361 -21.03 7.71 3.30
CA THR A 361 -21.48 7.15 4.57
C THR A 361 -22.99 7.03 4.63
N SER A 362 -23.50 6.13 5.48
CA SER A 362 -24.94 6.03 5.71
C SER A 362 -25.47 7.34 6.29
N LYS A 363 -26.74 7.67 6.03
CA LYS A 363 -27.38 8.86 6.62
C LYS A 363 -27.21 8.93 8.14
N LYS A 364 -27.39 7.80 8.82
CA LYS A 364 -27.20 7.67 10.27
C LYS A 364 -25.75 7.95 10.70
N SER A 365 -24.77 7.42 9.98
CA SER A 365 -23.34 7.63 10.27
C SER A 365 -22.92 9.09 10.04
N TYR A 366 -23.42 9.71 8.96
CA TYR A 366 -23.21 11.11 8.68
C TYR A 366 -23.79 12.01 9.78
N GLU A 367 -25.08 11.84 10.12
CA GLU A 367 -25.76 12.65 11.13
C GLU A 367 -25.10 12.52 12.52
N ALA A 368 -24.68 11.32 12.92
CA ALA A 368 -23.96 11.09 14.17
C ALA A 368 -22.61 11.82 14.22
N TYR A 369 -21.86 11.83 13.11
CA TYR A 369 -20.56 12.51 13.04
C TYR A 369 -20.72 14.05 13.04
N GLU A 370 -21.70 14.59 12.33
CA GLU A 370 -21.97 16.03 12.33
C GLU A 370 -22.45 16.51 13.72
N GLN A 371 -23.27 15.73 14.43
CA GLN A 371 -23.62 16.01 15.82
C GLN A 371 -22.39 15.99 16.75
N PHE A 372 -21.47 15.04 16.55
CA PHE A 372 -20.20 15.01 17.28
C PHE A 372 -19.35 16.28 17.02
N LEU A 373 -19.24 16.74 15.77
CA LEU A 373 -18.53 17.99 15.45
C LEU A 373 -19.17 19.21 16.12
N LEU A 374 -20.50 19.30 16.11
CA LEU A 374 -21.26 20.38 16.75
C LEU A 374 -21.15 20.36 18.28
N SER A 375 -20.91 19.19 18.88
CA SER A 375 -20.74 19.03 20.33
C SER A 375 -19.35 19.42 20.84
N LYS A 376 -18.38 19.66 19.95
CA LYS A 376 -17.05 20.14 20.35
C LYS A 376 -17.09 21.64 20.65
N PRO A 377 -16.56 22.10 21.81
CA PRO A 377 -16.41 23.52 22.08
C PRO A 377 -15.57 24.18 20.98
N SER A 378 -16.04 25.32 20.48
CA SER A 378 -15.38 26.12 19.46
C SER A 378 -14.20 26.89 20.05
N ASP A 379 -13.15 26.18 20.47
CA ASP A 379 -11.88 26.81 20.83
C ASP A 379 -10.86 26.56 19.72
N GLY A 380 -10.51 27.67 19.06
CA GLY A 380 -9.40 27.72 18.11
C GLY A 380 -8.07 27.54 18.85
N SER A 381 -7.68 26.29 19.10
CA SER A 381 -6.30 25.93 19.32
C SER A 381 -6.04 24.53 18.78
N SER A 382 -4.96 24.41 18.00
CA SER A 382 -4.39 23.11 17.71
C SER A 382 -3.90 22.48 19.02
N VAL A 383 -4.05 21.16 19.13
CA VAL A 383 -3.08 20.19 19.65
C VAL A 383 -3.81 18.98 20.25
N ALA A 384 -3.24 17.83 19.91
CA ALA A 384 -3.19 16.52 20.54
C ALA A 384 -3.91 16.23 21.87
N ASP A 385 -4.21 14.94 21.96
CA ASP A 385 -4.40 14.12 23.15
C ASP A 385 -5.70 14.23 23.94
N GLY A 386 -6.15 13.04 24.34
CA GLY A 386 -7.26 12.84 25.26
C GLY A 386 -8.53 12.40 24.55
N LEU A 387 -8.76 11.09 24.51
CA LEU A 387 -9.93 10.44 25.14
C LEU A 387 -10.00 8.98 24.67
N GLY A 388 -9.02 8.21 25.13
CA GLY A 388 -9.23 6.79 25.38
C GLY A 388 -9.83 6.66 26.77
N LYS A 389 -11.14 6.41 26.84
CA LYS A 389 -11.88 5.71 27.90
C LYS A 389 -13.35 6.13 27.81
N GLU A 390 -14.15 5.27 27.20
CA GLU A 390 -15.51 4.92 27.64
C GLU A 390 -16.10 3.98 26.60
N PHE A 391 -15.75 2.69 26.68
CA PHE A 391 -16.61 1.56 26.31
C PHE A 391 -15.97 0.32 26.92
N GLY A 392 -16.30 0.05 28.18
CA GLY A 392 -15.78 -1.08 28.94
C GLY A 392 -16.50 -1.21 30.28
N GLU A 393 -17.38 -2.21 30.31
CA GLU A 393 -17.89 -2.93 31.47
C GLU A 393 -19.12 -2.40 32.23
N ALA A 394 -20.06 -3.33 32.32
CA ALA A 394 -21.31 -3.27 33.05
C ALA A 394 -21.09 -3.62 34.53
N GLY A 395 -21.82 -2.92 35.40
CA GLY A 395 -22.33 -3.43 36.67
C GLY A 395 -21.34 -3.55 37.84
N MET A 396 -21.39 -2.59 38.77
CA MET A 396 -21.82 -2.85 40.15
C MET A 396 -21.90 -1.54 40.93
N GLU A 397 -22.97 -1.41 41.72
CA GLU A 397 -23.23 -0.31 42.64
C GLU A 397 -22.13 -0.20 43.71
N THR A 398 -21.79 1.01 44.14
CA THR A 398 -21.91 1.42 45.55
C THR A 398 -21.65 2.91 45.73
N LYS A 399 -22.50 3.52 46.56
CA LYS A 399 -22.40 4.84 47.18
C LYS A 399 -21.02 4.96 47.87
N THR A 400 -20.37 6.12 48.03
CA THR A 400 -20.79 7.23 48.90
C THR A 400 -19.77 8.38 48.81
N SER A 401 -20.27 9.63 48.86
CA SER A 401 -19.71 10.83 49.51
C SER A 401 -18.23 11.23 49.31
N GLN A 402 -18.06 12.36 48.64
CA GLN A 402 -16.97 13.32 48.86
C GLN A 402 -16.99 13.83 50.31
N THR A 403 -15.83 14.04 50.93
CA THR A 403 -15.34 15.41 51.21
C THR A 403 -13.90 15.41 51.72
N SER A 404 -13.16 16.37 51.18
CA SER A 404 -11.80 16.81 51.45
C SER A 404 -11.54 17.25 52.90
N ARG A 405 -10.31 17.02 53.38
CA ARG A 405 -9.49 18.11 53.94
C ARG A 405 -8.02 17.72 54.01
N ALA A 406 -7.19 18.55 53.38
CA ALA A 406 -5.75 18.58 53.56
C ALA A 406 -5.40 19.22 54.91
N VAL A 407 -4.38 18.69 55.60
CA VAL A 407 -3.46 19.46 56.47
C VAL A 407 -2.10 18.77 56.45
N ASN A 408 -1.09 19.49 55.95
CA ASN A 408 0.34 19.20 56.14
C ASN A 408 0.72 19.30 57.63
N LEU A 409 1.66 18.47 58.10
CA LEU A 409 2.80 18.88 58.92
C LEU A 409 3.68 17.67 59.31
N ALA A 410 5.00 17.88 59.13
CA ALA A 410 6.17 17.10 59.56
C ALA A 410 6.50 15.81 58.80
#